data_AF-A0A966XVB6-F1
#
_entry.id   AF-A0A966XVB6-F1
#
_cell.length_a   1.000
_cell.length_b   1.000
_cell.length_c   1.000
_cell.angle_alpha   90.00
_cell.angle_beta   90.00
_cell.angle_gamma   90.00
#
_symmetry.space_group_name_H-M   'P 1'
#
loop_
_entity.id
_entity.type
_entity.pdbx_description
1 polymer ?
#
loop_
_entity_poly.entity_id
_entity_poly.type
_entity_poly.pdbx_seq_one_letter_code
_entity_poly.pdbx_strand_id
1 'polypeptide(L)'
;MGSLAGVGGTLSLGASTLTVAETGSTTFAGTLTGTGGITKTGSGTLNLTGTNTYTGPTTVSGGRLAINGSITSNVTVGAGGNLGGTGTITGTVNNNGIVAPGNSIGTLNVSGSYTQAAGSTYQVETNSAGQADRINVSGAPGTATLNGGTVTLTAATGVYASAPGPPRPTRPPSAASSTRASPVPAAISPPSSAPWRPTPRRRARPP
;
A
#
# COMPACT_ATOMS: atom_id res chain seq x y z
N MET A 1 -28.64 13.27 -3.17
CA MET A 1 -28.60 14.70 -2.77
C MET A 1 -27.54 15.41 -3.61
N GLY A 2 -27.77 16.70 -3.91
CA GLY A 2 -26.85 17.51 -4.73
C GLY A 2 -25.62 18.04 -4.00
N SER A 3 -25.66 18.17 -2.67
CA SER A 3 -24.51 18.51 -1.83
C SER A 3 -24.72 18.04 -0.39
N LEU A 4 -23.62 17.77 0.32
CA LEU A 4 -23.60 17.50 1.76
C LEU A 4 -22.57 18.42 2.41
N ALA A 5 -23.02 19.37 3.21
CA ALA A 5 -22.14 20.29 3.92
C ALA A 5 -22.68 20.59 5.32
N GLY A 6 -21.78 20.91 6.25
CA GLY A 6 -22.16 21.26 7.62
C GLY A 6 -20.94 21.35 8.53
N VAL A 7 -21.03 22.17 9.57
CA VAL A 7 -19.95 22.39 10.56
C VAL A 7 -20.10 21.51 11.81
N GLY A 8 -21.13 20.67 11.90
CA GLY A 8 -21.40 19.80 13.04
C GLY A 8 -22.76 19.10 12.94
N GLY A 9 -23.18 18.49 14.04
CA GLY A 9 -24.44 17.74 14.15
C GLY A 9 -24.32 16.27 13.75
N THR A 10 -25.41 15.53 13.93
CA THR A 10 -25.50 14.10 13.59
C THR A 10 -26.49 13.91 12.46
N LEU A 11 -26.07 13.22 11.41
CA LEU A 11 -26.96 12.72 10.35
C LEU A 11 -27.02 11.19 10.44
N SER A 12 -28.16 10.68 10.89
CA SER A 12 -28.44 9.25 10.96
C SER A 12 -28.93 8.75 9.61
N LEU A 13 -28.19 7.81 9.01
CA LEU A 13 -28.51 7.19 7.72
C LEU A 13 -29.57 6.09 7.87
N GLY A 14 -29.82 5.60 9.09
CA GLY A 14 -30.58 4.37 9.30
C GLY A 14 -29.91 3.21 8.56
N ALA A 15 -30.67 2.48 7.76
CA ALA A 15 -30.17 1.44 6.84
C ALA A 15 -30.01 1.93 5.38
N SER A 16 -30.25 3.21 5.12
CA SER A 16 -30.32 3.76 3.77
C SER A 16 -28.95 4.14 3.23
N THR A 17 -28.78 4.08 1.91
CA THR A 17 -27.56 4.59 1.25
C THR A 17 -27.73 6.06 0.90
N LEU A 18 -26.82 6.91 1.40
CA LEU A 18 -26.76 8.32 1.04
C LEU A 18 -25.95 8.49 -0.24
N THR A 19 -26.60 8.93 -1.32
CA THR A 19 -25.90 9.34 -2.55
C THR A 19 -25.59 10.83 -2.54
N VAL A 20 -24.32 11.19 -2.70
CA VAL A 20 -23.81 12.57 -2.78
C VAL A 20 -23.26 12.81 -4.18
N ALA A 21 -23.91 13.72 -4.91
CA ALA A 21 -23.68 13.99 -6.33
C ALA A 21 -23.27 15.43 -6.59
N GLU A 22 -22.47 16.02 -5.71
CA GLU A 22 -22.03 17.41 -5.81
C GLU A 22 -20.97 17.61 -6.89
N THR A 23 -21.05 18.75 -7.56
CA THR A 23 -20.09 19.15 -8.60
C THR A 23 -19.00 20.08 -8.08
N GLY A 24 -19.24 20.76 -6.95
CA GLY A 24 -18.27 21.61 -6.25
C GLY A 24 -17.65 20.94 -5.03
N SER A 25 -16.76 21.64 -4.34
CA SER A 25 -16.16 21.14 -3.09
C SER A 25 -17.06 21.45 -1.89
N THR A 26 -17.30 20.45 -1.05
CA THR A 26 -18.14 20.55 0.16
C THR A 26 -17.43 19.91 1.35
N THR A 27 -17.66 20.45 2.55
CA THR A 27 -17.12 19.90 3.80
C THR A 27 -18.26 19.57 4.75
N PHE A 28 -18.25 18.34 5.27
CA PHE A 28 -19.12 17.91 6.35
C PHE A 28 -18.28 17.53 7.58
N ALA A 29 -18.38 18.36 8.61
CA ALA A 29 -17.70 18.21 9.89
C ALA A 29 -18.58 17.55 10.97
N GLY A 30 -19.82 17.21 10.64
CA GLY A 30 -20.71 16.44 11.51
C GLY A 30 -20.38 14.94 11.53
N THR A 31 -21.21 14.20 12.23
CA THR A 31 -21.09 12.74 12.40
C THR A 31 -22.17 12.04 11.58
N LEU A 32 -21.76 11.19 10.64
CA LEU A 32 -22.64 10.25 9.95
C LEU A 32 -22.75 8.94 10.75
N THR A 33 -23.97 8.47 11.02
CA THR A 33 -24.22 7.26 11.83
C THR A 33 -25.21 6.32 11.15
N GLY A 34 -25.32 5.08 11.65
CA GLY A 34 -26.27 4.07 11.16
C GLY A 34 -25.61 2.90 10.45
N THR A 35 -26.41 1.97 9.93
CA THR A 35 -25.94 0.81 9.15
C THR A 35 -25.95 1.06 7.65
N GLY A 36 -26.50 2.20 7.23
CA GLY A 36 -26.48 2.71 5.88
C GLY A 36 -25.09 3.09 5.39
N GLY A 37 -24.95 3.21 4.06
CA GLY A 37 -23.69 3.50 3.38
C GLY A 37 -23.67 4.86 2.69
N ILE A 38 -22.55 5.16 2.04
CA ILE A 38 -22.39 6.38 1.23
C ILE A 38 -22.05 5.98 -0.20
N THR A 39 -22.62 6.69 -1.17
CA THR A 39 -22.24 6.61 -2.58
C THR A 39 -21.90 8.02 -3.08
N LYS A 40 -20.65 8.25 -3.45
CA LYS A 40 -20.14 9.52 -3.97
C LYS A 40 -20.00 9.42 -5.49
N THR A 41 -20.82 10.16 -6.22
CA THR A 41 -20.90 10.09 -7.69
C THR A 41 -20.58 11.40 -8.40
N GLY A 42 -20.74 12.54 -7.70
CA GLY A 42 -20.55 13.85 -8.29
C GLY A 42 -19.09 14.16 -8.57
N SER A 43 -18.80 15.02 -9.56
CA SER A 43 -17.44 15.40 -9.97
C SER A 43 -16.68 16.23 -8.94
N GLY A 44 -17.38 16.79 -7.96
CA GLY A 44 -16.81 17.63 -6.90
C GLY A 44 -16.09 16.84 -5.81
N THR A 45 -15.67 17.55 -4.77
CA THR A 45 -15.00 16.96 -3.60
C THR A 45 -15.93 16.94 -2.40
N LEU A 46 -16.09 15.77 -1.76
CA LEU A 46 -16.67 15.66 -0.44
C LEU A 46 -15.55 15.50 0.58
N ASN A 47 -15.45 16.45 1.50
CA ASN A 47 -14.49 16.41 2.60
C ASN A 47 -15.20 16.02 3.91
N LEU A 48 -14.89 14.85 4.44
CA LEU A 48 -15.39 14.38 5.72
C LEU A 48 -14.34 14.64 6.80
N THR A 49 -14.60 15.62 7.67
CA THR A 49 -13.68 16.00 8.76
C THR A 49 -14.15 15.54 10.13
N GLY A 50 -15.43 15.14 10.26
CA GLY A 50 -15.98 14.60 11.51
C GLY A 50 -15.60 13.14 11.77
N THR A 51 -16.00 12.65 12.93
CA THR A 51 -15.89 11.23 13.33
C THR A 51 -17.14 10.50 12.88
N ASN A 52 -17.08 9.76 11.77
CA ASN A 52 -18.23 9.08 11.21
C ASN A 52 -18.23 7.61 11.63
N THR A 53 -19.37 7.13 12.13
CA THR A 53 -19.50 5.79 12.71
C THR A 53 -20.51 4.92 11.96
N TYR A 54 -20.99 5.37 10.80
CA TYR A 54 -21.80 4.52 9.93
C TYR A 54 -21.01 3.29 9.49
N THR A 55 -21.68 2.14 9.39
CA THR A 55 -21.03 0.85 9.09
C THR A 55 -21.36 0.28 7.72
N GLY A 56 -22.33 0.86 7.00
CA GLY A 56 -22.61 0.47 5.64
C GLY A 56 -21.47 0.84 4.69
N PRO A 57 -21.42 0.24 3.48
CA PRO A 57 -20.31 0.42 2.56
C PRO A 57 -20.20 1.85 2.01
N THR A 58 -18.97 2.28 1.74
CA THR A 58 -18.67 3.53 1.05
C THR A 58 -18.23 3.24 -0.37
N THR A 59 -18.93 3.78 -1.35
CA THR A 59 -18.56 3.70 -2.77
C THR A 59 -18.19 5.06 -3.30
N VAL A 60 -17.00 5.18 -3.90
CA VAL A 60 -16.55 6.39 -4.58
C VAL A 60 -16.51 6.09 -6.06
N SER A 61 -17.55 6.49 -6.80
CA SER A 61 -17.65 6.23 -8.24
C SER A 61 -17.33 7.46 -9.09
N GLY A 62 -17.31 8.65 -8.50
CA GLY A 62 -16.97 9.90 -9.19
C GLY A 62 -16.40 10.96 -8.25
N GLY A 63 -15.59 11.86 -8.82
CA GLY A 63 -14.98 12.97 -8.08
C GLY A 63 -14.04 12.51 -6.98
N ARG A 64 -13.89 13.33 -5.93
CA ARG A 64 -12.99 13.05 -4.81
C ARG A 64 -13.76 12.89 -3.50
N LEU A 65 -13.46 11.83 -2.75
CA LEU A 65 -13.81 11.70 -1.34
C LEU A 65 -12.54 11.89 -0.52
N ALA A 66 -12.47 12.97 0.24
CA ALA A 66 -11.36 13.23 1.16
C ALA A 66 -11.80 12.86 2.59
N ILE A 67 -11.13 11.87 3.18
CA ILE A 67 -11.31 11.50 4.59
C ILE A 67 -10.23 12.22 5.38
N ASN A 68 -10.62 13.26 6.11
CA ASN A 68 -9.72 14.03 6.99
C ASN A 68 -10.08 13.89 8.48
N GLY A 69 -11.25 13.31 8.79
CA GLY A 69 -11.61 12.80 10.11
C GLY A 69 -11.47 11.28 10.16
N SER A 70 -12.56 10.58 10.49
CA SER A 70 -12.59 9.11 10.47
C SER A 70 -13.89 8.53 9.93
N ILE A 71 -13.81 7.30 9.40
CA ILE A 71 -14.94 6.47 8.99
C ILE A 71 -14.75 5.02 9.48
N THR A 72 -15.86 4.32 9.75
CA THR A 72 -15.87 2.88 10.09
C THR A 72 -16.61 2.09 9.02
N SER A 73 -16.03 2.00 7.82
CA SER A 73 -16.72 1.46 6.65
C SER A 73 -15.73 0.78 5.71
N ASN A 74 -16.22 -0.22 4.98
CA ASN A 74 -15.50 -0.77 3.83
C ASN A 74 -15.65 0.19 2.65
N VAL A 75 -14.54 0.59 2.05
CA VAL A 75 -14.47 1.55 0.95
C VAL A 75 -14.15 0.84 -0.35
N THR A 76 -14.95 1.10 -1.38
CA THR A 76 -14.64 0.74 -2.77
C THR A 76 -14.46 2.02 -3.59
N VAL A 77 -13.29 2.18 -4.18
CA VAL A 77 -12.99 3.28 -5.11
C VAL A 77 -13.17 2.73 -6.53
N GLY A 78 -14.24 3.12 -7.20
CA GLY A 78 -14.49 2.77 -8.61
C GLY A 78 -13.53 3.50 -9.55
N ALA A 79 -13.49 3.08 -10.81
CA ALA A 79 -12.55 3.61 -11.82
C ALA A 79 -12.61 5.14 -12.01
N GLY A 80 -13.79 5.76 -11.84
CA GLY A 80 -13.95 7.22 -11.90
C GLY A 80 -13.77 7.94 -10.56
N GLY A 81 -13.52 7.21 -9.47
CA GLY A 81 -13.41 7.73 -8.13
C GLY A 81 -11.96 8.04 -7.72
N ASN A 82 -11.83 9.05 -6.85
CA ASN A 82 -10.60 9.40 -6.19
C ASN A 82 -10.82 9.41 -4.66
N LEU A 83 -10.02 8.64 -3.93
CA LEU A 83 -10.00 8.65 -2.47
C LEU A 83 -8.73 9.34 -1.96
N GLY A 84 -8.86 10.23 -0.98
CA GLY A 84 -7.71 10.91 -0.38
C GLY A 84 -7.94 11.39 1.04
N GLY A 85 -7.14 12.37 1.46
CA GLY A 85 -7.16 12.95 2.80
C GLY A 85 -6.14 12.34 3.77
N THR A 86 -6.11 12.86 4.99
CA THR A 86 -5.13 12.48 6.04
C THR A 86 -5.73 11.71 7.21
N GLY A 87 -6.98 11.32 7.09
CA GLY A 87 -7.77 10.72 8.17
C GLY A 87 -7.56 9.22 8.33
N THR A 88 -8.54 8.58 8.97
CA THR A 88 -8.52 7.14 9.27
C THR A 88 -9.74 6.43 8.72
N ILE A 89 -9.50 5.31 8.04
CA ILE A 89 -10.51 4.37 7.58
C ILE A 89 -10.36 3.10 8.41
N THR A 90 -11.38 2.77 9.21
CA THR A 90 -11.46 1.46 9.89
C THR A 90 -12.31 0.54 9.02
N GLY A 91 -11.65 -0.39 8.33
CA GLY A 91 -12.28 -1.24 7.33
C GLY A 91 -11.34 -1.58 6.19
N THR A 92 -11.88 -2.23 5.17
CA THR A 92 -11.13 -2.55 3.94
C THR A 92 -11.20 -1.42 2.94
N VAL A 93 -10.14 -1.21 2.17
CA VAL A 93 -10.12 -0.26 1.03
C VAL A 93 -9.74 -1.03 -0.23
N ASN A 94 -10.67 -1.11 -1.17
CA ASN A 94 -10.47 -1.70 -2.49
C ASN A 94 -10.36 -0.58 -3.53
N ASN A 95 -9.17 -0.40 -4.08
CA ASN A 95 -8.90 0.63 -5.06
C ASN A 95 -8.97 0.08 -6.49
N ASN A 96 -10.02 0.45 -7.22
CA ASN A 96 -10.17 0.26 -8.66
C ASN A 96 -10.05 1.58 -9.46
N GLY A 97 -9.80 2.71 -8.79
CA GLY A 97 -9.65 4.03 -9.38
C GLY A 97 -8.34 4.69 -8.94
N ILE A 98 -8.43 5.84 -8.26
CA ILE A 98 -7.27 6.56 -7.74
C ILE A 98 -7.33 6.64 -6.22
N VAL A 99 -6.21 6.36 -5.56
CA VAL A 99 -5.99 6.76 -4.16
C VAL A 99 -4.84 7.75 -4.13
N ALA A 100 -5.11 8.96 -3.63
CA ALA A 100 -4.18 10.07 -3.50
C ALA A 100 -4.25 10.59 -2.06
N PRO A 101 -3.46 10.02 -1.13
CA PRO A 101 -3.41 10.46 0.26
C PRO A 101 -3.11 11.95 0.38
N GLY A 102 -3.49 12.53 1.51
CA GLY A 102 -3.14 13.91 1.81
C GLY A 102 -4.04 14.96 1.16
N ASN A 103 -3.58 16.21 1.28
CA ASN A 103 -4.13 17.45 0.69
C ASN A 103 -2.95 18.36 0.32
N SER A 104 -1.99 17.83 -0.45
CA SER A 104 -0.54 17.98 -0.27
C SER A 104 0.05 16.73 0.42
N ILE A 105 1.37 16.66 0.59
CA ILE A 105 2.08 15.55 1.23
C ILE A 105 1.45 15.17 2.58
N GLY A 106 0.94 13.95 2.68
CA GLY A 106 0.21 13.48 3.85
C GLY A 106 0.10 11.96 3.96
N THR A 107 -0.53 11.50 5.04
CA THR A 107 -0.72 10.07 5.31
C THR A 107 -2.19 9.74 5.49
N LEU A 108 -2.71 8.81 4.67
CA LEU A 108 -4.02 8.20 4.86
C LEU A 108 -3.87 6.91 5.66
N ASN A 109 -4.62 6.74 6.74
CA ASN A 109 -4.53 5.57 7.60
C ASN A 109 -5.63 4.56 7.26
N VAL A 110 -5.27 3.30 7.03
CA VAL A 110 -6.19 2.18 6.81
C VAL A 110 -5.98 1.17 7.92
N SER A 111 -6.92 1.13 8.88
CA SER A 111 -6.97 0.12 9.94
C SER A 111 -7.81 -1.07 9.42
N GLY A 112 -7.13 -1.99 8.75
CA GLY A 112 -7.74 -3.08 8.00
C GLY A 112 -6.84 -3.52 6.85
N SER A 113 -7.42 -3.78 5.69
CA SER A 113 -6.68 -4.19 4.49
C SER A 113 -6.82 -3.18 3.37
N TYR A 114 -5.74 -3.01 2.61
CA TYR A 114 -5.71 -2.23 1.38
C TYR A 114 -5.46 -3.15 0.20
N THR A 115 -6.28 -3.06 -0.84
CA THR A 115 -6.07 -3.77 -2.11
C THR A 115 -5.99 -2.77 -3.24
N GLN A 116 -4.83 -2.70 -3.89
CA GLN A 116 -4.68 -2.03 -5.18
C GLN A 116 -5.01 -3.03 -6.29
N ALA A 117 -6.11 -2.83 -7.01
CA ALA A 117 -6.46 -3.66 -8.16
C ALA A 117 -5.53 -3.43 -9.36
N ALA A 118 -5.63 -4.31 -10.37
CA ALA A 118 -4.98 -4.09 -11.65
C ALA A 118 -5.54 -2.84 -12.33
N GLY A 119 -4.68 -2.01 -12.91
CA GLY A 119 -5.08 -0.81 -13.66
C GLY A 119 -5.53 0.40 -12.82
N SER A 120 -5.60 0.27 -11.49
CA SER A 120 -5.83 1.41 -10.60
C SER A 120 -4.52 2.12 -10.25
N THR A 121 -4.61 3.36 -9.73
CA THR A 121 -3.46 4.21 -9.42
C THR A 121 -3.35 4.50 -7.93
N TYR A 122 -2.14 4.40 -7.39
CA TYR A 122 -1.71 5.09 -6.17
C TYR A 122 -0.91 6.34 -6.57
N GLN A 123 -1.45 7.51 -6.28
CA GLN A 123 -0.78 8.79 -6.58
C GLN A 123 0.00 9.24 -5.34
N VAL A 124 1.27 9.58 -5.54
CA VAL A 124 2.20 9.95 -4.48
C VAL A 124 2.81 11.31 -4.80
N GLU A 125 2.57 12.28 -3.95
CA GLU A 125 3.32 13.52 -3.95
C GLU A 125 4.62 13.35 -3.17
N THR A 126 5.71 13.94 -3.67
CA THR A 126 7.02 13.92 -3.01
C THR A 126 7.71 15.28 -3.07
N ASN A 127 8.60 15.58 -2.13
CA ASN A 127 9.45 16.77 -2.20
C ASN A 127 10.95 16.46 -2.04
N SER A 128 11.80 17.46 -2.30
CA SER A 128 13.27 17.33 -2.18
C SER A 128 13.75 17.16 -0.74
N ALA A 129 12.88 17.37 0.26
CA ALA A 129 13.16 17.07 1.66
C ALA A 129 12.94 15.58 1.99
N GLY A 130 12.56 14.76 1.00
CA GLY A 130 12.31 13.33 1.17
C GLY A 130 10.95 13.01 1.81
N GLN A 131 10.07 14.00 1.93
CA GLN A 131 8.70 13.77 2.38
C GLN A 131 7.88 13.24 1.20
N ALA A 132 6.96 12.32 1.50
CA ALA A 132 6.13 11.69 0.49
C ALA A 132 4.74 11.35 1.06
N ASP A 133 3.76 11.27 0.17
CA ASP A 133 2.47 10.68 0.52
C ASP A 133 2.63 9.23 0.95
N ARG A 134 1.78 8.83 1.88
CA ARG A 134 1.77 7.47 2.42
C ARG A 134 0.35 6.96 2.62
N ILE A 135 0.11 5.72 2.21
CA ILE A 135 -0.96 4.89 2.76
C ILE A 135 -0.36 4.08 3.90
N ASN A 136 -0.84 4.32 5.12
CA ASN A 136 -0.41 3.57 6.29
C ASN A 136 -1.43 2.49 6.61
N VAL A 137 -1.12 1.24 6.26
CA VAL A 137 -1.97 0.08 6.52
C VAL A 137 -1.58 -0.56 7.86
N SER A 138 -2.57 -0.77 8.72
CA SER A 138 -2.39 -1.24 10.10
C SER A 138 -3.61 -2.03 10.57
N GLY A 139 -3.63 -2.49 11.83
CA GLY A 139 -4.72 -3.30 12.38
C GLY A 139 -4.72 -4.74 11.84
N ALA A 140 -5.72 -5.53 12.20
CA ALA A 140 -5.91 -6.88 11.66
C ALA A 140 -6.92 -6.81 10.48
N PRO A 141 -6.61 -7.35 9.28
CA PRO A 141 -5.43 -8.14 8.95
C PRO A 141 -4.17 -7.31 8.67
N GLY A 142 -4.29 -6.02 8.40
CA GLY A 142 -3.14 -5.13 8.20
C GLY A 142 -2.40 -5.36 6.88
N THR A 143 -3.08 -5.95 5.90
CA THR A 143 -2.45 -6.38 4.64
C THR A 143 -2.59 -5.32 3.55
N ALA A 144 -1.49 -5.02 2.88
CA ALA A 144 -1.46 -4.24 1.64
C ALA A 144 -1.19 -5.19 0.47
N THR A 145 -2.18 -5.35 -0.41
CA THR A 145 -2.09 -6.23 -1.58
C THR A 145 -2.00 -5.39 -2.86
N LEU A 146 -0.99 -5.65 -3.69
CA LEU A 146 -0.74 -4.92 -4.94
C LEU A 146 -0.93 -5.84 -6.14
N ASN A 147 -2.10 -5.80 -6.76
CA ASN A 147 -2.48 -6.69 -7.87
C ASN A 147 -2.21 -6.04 -9.24
N GLY A 148 -1.03 -5.45 -9.44
CA GLY A 148 -0.65 -4.85 -10.73
C GLY A 148 -1.23 -3.45 -11.00
N GLY A 149 -1.56 -2.69 -9.95
CA GLY A 149 -1.84 -1.26 -10.07
C GLY A 149 -0.57 -0.44 -10.29
N THR A 150 -0.74 0.80 -10.75
CA THR A 150 0.36 1.74 -11.00
C THR A 150 0.61 2.62 -9.79
N VAL A 151 1.86 3.03 -9.62
CA VAL A 151 2.23 4.15 -8.73
C VAL A 151 2.62 5.31 -9.62
N THR A 152 2.02 6.47 -9.40
CA THR A 152 2.37 7.71 -10.11
C THR A 152 2.98 8.69 -9.13
N LEU A 153 4.04 9.38 -9.55
CA LEU A 153 4.74 10.34 -8.71
C LEU A 153 4.46 11.76 -9.20
N THR A 154 4.07 12.63 -8.27
CA THR A 154 3.99 14.07 -8.46
C THR A 154 5.09 14.71 -7.63
N ALA A 155 6.20 15.08 -8.26
CA ALA A 155 7.31 15.72 -7.56
C ALA A 155 7.06 17.24 -7.44
N ALA A 156 7.15 17.77 -6.22
CA ALA A 156 7.27 19.21 -6.02
C ALA A 156 8.58 19.73 -6.64
N THR A 157 8.66 21.02 -6.95
CA THR A 157 9.91 21.61 -7.47
C THR A 157 11.05 21.45 -6.46
N GLY A 158 12.18 20.89 -6.91
CA GLY A 158 13.36 20.72 -6.06
C GLY A 158 14.46 19.89 -6.71
N VAL A 159 15.63 19.84 -6.06
CA VAL A 159 16.74 18.98 -6.47
C VAL A 159 16.61 17.66 -5.73
N TYR A 160 16.40 16.59 -6.49
CA TYR A 160 16.29 15.23 -5.96
C TYR A 160 17.64 14.55 -6.14
N ALA A 161 18.32 14.24 -5.04
CA ALA A 161 19.57 13.50 -5.12
C ALA A 161 19.30 12.10 -5.68
N SER A 162 20.09 11.69 -6.68
CA SER A 162 20.14 10.28 -7.07
C SER A 162 20.68 9.46 -5.91
N ALA A 163 20.15 8.25 -5.69
CA ALA A 163 20.72 7.32 -4.72
C ALA A 163 22.24 7.17 -5.00
N PRO A 164 23.10 7.22 -3.96
CA PRO A 164 24.52 6.94 -4.14
C PRO A 164 24.67 5.56 -4.79
N GLY A 165 25.50 5.46 -5.82
CA GLY A 165 25.78 4.18 -6.48
C GLY A 165 26.29 3.15 -5.46
N PRO A 166 26.10 1.84 -5.71
CA PRO A 166 26.64 0.81 -4.84
C PRO A 166 28.15 1.00 -4.68
N PRO A 167 28.72 0.70 -3.50
CA PRO A 167 30.16 0.85 -3.28
C PRO A 167 30.91 0.03 -4.32
N ARG A 168 31.88 0.68 -5.00
CA ARG A 168 32.73 0.01 -5.99
C ARG A 168 33.42 -1.17 -5.30
N PRO A 169 33.32 -2.41 -5.81
CA PRO A 169 34.02 -3.53 -5.21
C PRO A 169 35.51 -3.21 -5.17
N THR A 170 36.09 -3.27 -3.97
CA THR A 170 37.52 -3.09 -3.79
C THR A 170 38.22 -4.26 -4.47
N ARG A 171 39.19 -3.96 -5.35
CA ARG A 171 40.00 -4.99 -5.98
C ARG A 171 40.82 -5.66 -4.87
N PRO A 172 40.76 -6.99 -4.68
CA PRO A 172 41.65 -7.64 -3.72
C PRO A 172 43.12 -7.35 -4.08
N PRO A 173 44.00 -7.23 -3.08
CA PRO A 173 45.43 -7.04 -3.34
C PRO A 173 45.94 -8.19 -4.21
N SER A 174 46.69 -7.85 -5.26
CA SER A 174 47.39 -8.85 -6.08
C SER A 174 48.29 -9.67 -5.18
N ALA A 175 48.06 -10.97 -5.09
CA ALA A 175 48.98 -11.88 -4.42
C ALA A 175 50.38 -11.66 -5.00
N ALA A 176 51.34 -11.29 -4.14
CA ALA A 176 52.73 -11.24 -4.53
C ALA A 176 53.13 -12.65 -5.01
N SER A 177 53.69 -12.73 -6.23
CA SER A 177 54.23 -13.97 -6.79
C SER A 177 55.19 -14.62 -5.79
N SER A 178 54.74 -15.69 -5.13
CA SER A 178 55.60 -16.54 -4.32
C SER A 178 56.54 -17.29 -5.25
N THR A 179 57.84 -17.00 -5.16
CA THR A 179 58.88 -17.70 -5.90
C THR A 179 58.90 -19.17 -5.45
N ARG A 180 58.44 -20.05 -6.34
CA ARG A 180 58.40 -21.50 -6.14
C ARG A 180 59.82 -22.06 -5.98
N ALA A 181 60.16 -22.55 -4.79
CA ALA A 181 61.33 -23.40 -4.59
C ALA A 181 61.04 -24.80 -5.18
N SER A 182 62.03 -25.33 -5.93
CA SER A 182 61.98 -26.62 -6.63
C SER A 182 61.78 -27.82 -5.69
N PRO A 183 61.05 -28.88 -6.11
CA PRO A 183 60.87 -30.08 -5.29
C PRO A 183 62.01 -31.09 -5.47
N VAL A 184 62.43 -31.73 -4.38
CA VAL A 184 63.27 -32.94 -4.38
C VAL A 184 62.35 -34.18 -4.47
N PRO A 185 62.62 -35.18 -5.32
CA PRO A 185 61.74 -36.35 -5.47
C PRO A 185 62.30 -37.60 -4.77
N ALA A 186 61.42 -38.34 -4.07
CA ALA A 186 61.51 -39.78 -3.77
C ALA A 186 60.30 -40.19 -2.89
N ALA A 187 59.65 -41.35 -2.95
CA ALA A 187 59.63 -42.49 -3.85
C ALA A 187 58.45 -43.42 -3.43
N ILE A 188 57.83 -44.10 -4.40
CA ILE A 188 57.28 -45.49 -4.39
C ILE A 188 55.96 -45.83 -3.60
N SER A 189 54.82 -45.83 -4.34
CA SER A 189 53.78 -46.87 -4.66
C SER A 189 53.41 -48.09 -3.75
N PRO A 190 52.34 -48.90 -4.02
CA PRO A 190 50.90 -48.68 -4.34
C PRO A 190 49.94 -49.65 -3.51
N PRO A 191 48.80 -50.18 -4.01
CA PRO A 191 47.42 -49.66 -3.92
C PRO A 191 46.44 -50.57 -3.11
N SER A 192 45.22 -50.12 -2.83
CA SER A 192 44.08 -51.05 -2.66
C SER A 192 42.73 -50.38 -2.93
N SER A 193 41.84 -51.18 -3.49
CA SER A 193 40.67 -50.92 -4.33
C SER A 193 39.35 -50.61 -3.60
N ALA A 194 38.44 -49.99 -4.37
CA ALA A 194 37.02 -49.66 -4.15
C ALA A 194 36.12 -50.85 -3.65
N PRO A 195 34.77 -50.76 -3.50
CA PRO A 195 33.82 -49.69 -3.87
C PRO A 195 32.62 -49.45 -2.90
N TRP A 196 31.81 -48.46 -3.30
CA TRP A 196 30.43 -48.18 -2.91
C TRP A 196 29.53 -49.43 -2.70
N ARG A 197 28.68 -49.40 -1.67
CA ARG A 197 27.51 -50.29 -1.53
C ARG A 197 26.27 -49.48 -1.12
N PRO A 198 25.25 -49.32 -1.99
CA PRO A 198 23.91 -48.96 -1.56
C PRO A 198 23.12 -50.26 -1.31
N THR A 199 22.38 -50.34 -0.20
CA THR A 199 21.42 -51.45 0.01
C THR A 199 20.06 -50.89 0.46
N PRO A 200 18.92 -51.43 0.00
CA PRO A 200 17.64 -50.72 -0.09
C PRO A 200 16.59 -51.14 0.96
N ARG A 201 15.53 -50.32 1.04
CA ARG A 201 14.12 -50.60 1.40
C ARG A 201 13.80 -51.59 2.54
N ARG A 202 12.96 -51.13 3.48
CA ARG A 202 11.75 -51.89 3.85
C ARG A 202 10.59 -50.99 4.32
N ARG A 203 9.42 -51.27 3.74
CA ARG A 203 8.06 -50.79 4.07
C ARG A 203 7.51 -51.54 5.30
N ALA A 204 6.65 -50.86 6.07
CA ALA A 204 5.34 -51.32 6.62
C ALA A 204 4.84 -50.21 7.57
N ARG A 205 3.85 -49.38 7.23
CA ARG A 205 2.36 -49.48 7.34
C ARG A 205 1.81 -49.97 8.71
N PRO A 206 0.75 -49.32 9.24
CA PRO A 206 0.33 -49.37 10.65
C PRO A 206 -0.81 -50.37 10.89
N PRO A 207 -1.15 -50.60 12.16
CA PRO A 207 -2.53 -50.57 12.65
C PRO A 207 -2.83 -49.29 13.46
#